data_AF-A0A838UYL1-F1
#
_entry.id   AF-A0A838UYL1-F1
#
_cell.length_a   1.000
_cell.length_b   1.000
_cell.length_c   1.000
_cell.angle_alpha   90.00
_cell.angle_beta   90.00
_cell.angle_gamma   90.00
#
_symmetry.space_group_name_H-M   'P 1'
#
loop_
_entity.id
_entity.type
_entity.pdbx_description
1 polymer ?
#
loop_
_entity_poly.entity_id
_entity_poly.type
_entity_poly.pdbx_seq_one_letter_code
_entity_poly.pdbx_strand_id
1 'polypeptide(L)'
;MQIGSFDEGGVAPLSSAVGEVGVPLVVAEGIWRIPLPVPFAPGTVNVTVLHGDGEWVLVDCGLGTRSSDAALAAGLAALGITAGDLTALVLTHAHPDHIGPAGDIIAQMPTTAHI
;
A
#
# COMPACT_ATOMS: atom_id res chain seq x y z
N MET A 1 5.53 20.59 23.11
CA MET A 1 5.61 19.54 22.08
C MET A 1 5.54 20.26 20.75
N GLN A 2 6.69 20.48 20.12
CA GLN A 2 6.79 21.29 18.90
C GLN A 2 6.54 20.35 17.73
N ILE A 3 5.42 20.57 17.03
CA ILE A 3 5.20 19.98 15.71
C ILE A 3 6.40 20.38 14.83
N GLY A 4 7.13 19.40 14.33
CA GLY A 4 8.23 19.65 13.40
C GLY A 4 7.69 20.42 12.20
N SER A 5 8.38 21.49 11.83
CA SER A 5 8.12 22.24 10.61
C SER A 5 8.17 21.29 9.41
N PHE A 6 7.09 21.23 8.64
CA PHE A 6 7.11 20.65 7.30
C PHE A 6 8.07 21.50 6.47
N ASP A 7 9.17 20.90 6.02
CA ASP A 7 10.06 21.51 5.04
C ASP A 7 9.27 21.67 3.73
N GLU A 8 9.11 22.91 3.26
CA GLU A 8 8.51 23.22 1.94
C GLU A 8 9.48 22.93 0.79
N GLY A 9 10.43 22.01 0.97
CA GLY A 9 11.24 21.46 -0.10
C GLY A 9 10.35 20.60 -0.98
N GLY A 10 9.85 21.23 -2.05
CA GLY A 10 8.87 20.65 -2.95
C GLY A 10 9.10 19.17 -3.21
N VAL A 11 8.09 18.36 -2.89
CA VAL A 11 8.05 16.95 -3.23
C VAL A 11 8.25 16.86 -4.75
N ALA A 12 9.34 16.21 -5.18
CA ALA A 12 9.57 15.99 -6.60
C ALA A 12 8.28 15.39 -7.23
N PRO A 13 7.86 15.84 -8.42
CA PRO A 13 6.61 15.37 -9.00
C PRO A 13 6.61 13.85 -9.05
N LEU A 14 5.55 13.24 -8.49
CA LEU A 14 5.31 11.80 -8.55
C LEU A 14 5.49 11.37 -10.01
N SER A 15 6.44 10.47 -10.26
CA SER A 15 6.67 9.92 -11.59
C SER A 15 5.34 9.45 -12.19
N SER A 16 4.98 9.99 -13.36
CA SER A 16 3.83 9.55 -14.15
C SER A 16 4.01 8.16 -14.74
N ALA A 17 5.15 7.49 -14.48
CA ALA A 17 5.37 6.12 -14.89
C ALA A 17 4.33 5.21 -14.22
N VAL A 18 3.61 4.46 -15.05
CA VAL A 18 2.87 3.27 -14.63
C VAL A 18 3.93 2.31 -14.10
N GLY A 19 4.01 2.16 -12.79
CA GLY A 19 5.00 1.30 -12.16
C GLY A 19 4.82 -0.15 -12.59
N GLU A 20 5.89 -0.94 -12.51
CA GLU A 20 5.80 -2.37 -12.73
C GLU A 20 4.92 -3.02 -11.66
N VAL A 21 4.05 -3.94 -12.08
CA VAL A 21 3.10 -4.61 -11.19
C VAL A 21 3.84 -5.35 -10.07
N GLY A 22 3.42 -5.12 -8.83
CA GLY A 22 4.00 -5.75 -7.65
C GLY A 22 5.40 -5.25 -7.30
N VAL A 23 5.94 -4.25 -7.99
CA VAL A 23 7.24 -3.65 -7.67
C VAL A 23 7.01 -2.32 -6.93
N PRO A 24 7.51 -2.17 -5.69
CA PRO A 24 7.39 -0.92 -4.95
C PRO A 24 8.15 0.22 -5.62
N LEU A 25 7.47 1.34 -5.83
CA LEU A 25 8.08 2.59 -6.27
C LEU A 25 8.20 3.54 -5.08
N VAL A 26 9.41 4.01 -4.82
CA VAL A 26 9.67 5.03 -3.79
C VAL A 26 8.97 6.32 -4.21
N VAL A 27 8.07 6.80 -3.34
CA VAL A 27 7.40 8.09 -3.47
C VAL A 27 8.14 9.14 -2.64
N ALA A 28 8.45 8.79 -1.39
CA ALA A 28 9.24 9.56 -0.45
C ALA A 28 9.92 8.61 0.54
N GLU A 29 10.74 9.14 1.45
CA GLU A 29 11.29 8.33 2.54
C GLU A 29 10.15 7.70 3.35
N GLY A 30 10.20 6.38 3.53
CA GLY A 30 9.15 5.64 4.25
C GLY A 30 7.83 5.51 3.49
N ILE A 31 7.72 5.92 2.22
CA ILE A 31 6.47 5.89 1.46
C ILE A 31 6.70 5.21 0.10
N TRP A 32 5.95 4.14 -0.15
CA TRP A 32 6.00 3.39 -1.39
C TRP A 32 4.62 3.23 -2.02
N ARG A 33 4.58 3.25 -3.35
CA ARG A 33 3.41 2.89 -4.15
C ARG A 33 3.63 1.52 -4.78
N ILE A 34 2.65 0.62 -4.70
CA ILE A 34 2.69 -0.70 -5.35
C ILE A 34 1.49 -0.82 -6.30
N PRO A 35 1.71 -0.92 -7.62
CA PRO A 35 0.64 -1.17 -8.58
C PRO A 35 0.19 -2.64 -8.51
N LEU A 36 -1.11 -2.87 -8.37
CA LEU A 36 -1.74 -4.19 -8.38
C LEU A 36 -2.62 -4.35 -9.63
N PRO A 37 -2.64 -5.52 -10.28
CA PRO A 37 -3.40 -5.74 -11.51
C PRO A 37 -4.90 -5.80 -11.24
N VAL A 38 -5.69 -5.17 -12.12
CA VAL A 38 -7.16 -5.29 -12.15
C VAL A 38 -7.64 -5.63 -13.58
N PRO A 39 -8.74 -6.41 -13.75
CA PRO A 39 -9.20 -6.88 -15.07
C PRO A 39 -10.04 -5.84 -15.83
N PHE A 40 -9.94 -4.57 -15.47
CA PHE A 40 -10.67 -3.45 -16.08
C PHE A 40 -9.76 -2.23 -16.19
N ALA A 41 -10.10 -1.31 -17.07
CA ALA A 41 -9.34 -0.07 -17.24
C ALA A 41 -9.27 0.70 -15.90
N PRO A 42 -8.09 1.22 -15.50
CA PRO A 42 -6.88 1.39 -16.30
C PRO A 42 -5.94 0.16 -16.37
N GLY A 43 -6.27 -0.96 -15.73
CA GLY A 43 -5.48 -2.19 -15.71
C GLY A 43 -4.69 -2.40 -14.42
N THR A 44 -4.54 -1.34 -13.62
CA THR A 44 -3.93 -1.40 -12.28
C THR A 44 -4.65 -0.48 -11.28
N VAL A 45 -4.67 -0.88 -10.02
CA VAL A 45 -4.97 -0.03 -8.86
C VAL A 45 -3.69 0.15 -8.05
N ASN A 46 -3.50 1.29 -7.39
CA ASN A 46 -2.33 1.50 -6.54
C ASN A 46 -2.69 1.27 -5.08
N VAL A 47 -1.82 0.56 -4.37
CA VAL A 47 -1.80 0.59 -2.91
C VAL A 47 -0.59 1.37 -2.43
N THR A 48 -0.66 1.90 -1.21
CA THR A 48 0.46 2.63 -0.61
C THR A 48 0.92 1.94 0.66
N VAL A 49 2.22 1.78 0.82
CA VAL A 49 2.85 1.31 2.06
C VAL A 49 3.55 2.48 2.72
N LEU A 50 3.31 2.64 4.02
CA LEU A 50 3.95 3.66 4.86
C LEU A 50 4.77 2.95 5.95
N HIS A 51 5.95 3.49 6.23
CA HIS A 51 6.79 3.10 7.36
C HIS A 51 7.28 4.33 8.10
N GLY A 52 7.02 4.37 9.41
CA GLY A 52 7.49 5.40 10.31
C GLY A 52 7.29 4.95 11.75
N ASP A 53 8.12 5.43 12.67
CA ASP A 53 8.01 5.13 14.11
C ASP A 53 7.92 3.63 14.47
N GLY A 54 8.48 2.76 13.63
CA GLY A 54 8.45 1.30 13.79
C GLY A 54 7.12 0.63 13.39
N GLU A 55 6.22 1.36 12.75
CA GLU A 55 4.91 0.89 12.31
C GLU A 55 4.84 0.77 10.78
N TRP A 56 4.11 -0.25 10.31
CA TRP A 56 3.87 -0.47 8.89
C TRP A 56 2.37 -0.34 8.58
N VAL A 57 2.03 0.60 7.72
CA VAL A 57 0.63 0.85 7.35
C VAL A 57 0.43 0.57 5.86
N LEU A 58 -0.62 -0.19 5.55
CA LEU A 58 -1.09 -0.38 4.19
C LEU A 58 -2.33 0.49 3.95
N VAL A 59 -2.33 1.26 2.86
CA VAL A 59 -3.49 2.02 2.37
C VAL A 59 -4.02 1.34 1.12
N ASP A 60 -5.27 0.87 1.21
CA ASP A 60 -5.94 -0.04 0.27
C ASP A 60 -5.23 -1.39 0.07
N CYS A 61 -5.97 -2.42 -0.36
CA CYS A 61 -5.45 -3.78 -0.44
C CYS A 61 -5.70 -4.51 -1.76
N GLY A 62 -6.23 -3.85 -2.78
CA GLY A 62 -6.44 -4.45 -4.08
C GLY A 62 -7.76 -5.21 -4.22
N LEU A 63 -7.87 -5.99 -5.30
CA LEU A 63 -9.12 -6.62 -5.73
C LEU A 63 -9.42 -7.99 -5.08
N GLY A 64 -8.43 -8.65 -4.47
CA GLY A 64 -8.61 -9.98 -3.88
C GLY A 64 -8.64 -11.11 -4.92
N THR A 65 -8.05 -10.86 -6.10
CA THR A 65 -7.81 -11.92 -7.09
C THR A 65 -6.44 -12.53 -6.85
N ARG A 66 -6.24 -13.80 -7.22
CA ARG A 66 -4.94 -14.48 -7.09
C ARG A 66 -3.77 -13.67 -7.66
N SER A 67 -3.95 -12.98 -8.79
CA SER A 67 -2.90 -12.14 -9.38
C SER A 67 -2.68 -10.84 -8.61
N SER A 68 -3.74 -10.22 -8.09
CA SER A 68 -3.66 -9.05 -7.22
C SER A 68 -2.92 -9.37 -5.93
N ASP A 69 -3.30 -10.47 -5.27
CA ASP A 69 -2.76 -10.86 -3.97
C ASP A 69 -1.29 -11.30 -4.09
N ALA A 70 -0.94 -12.01 -5.17
CA ALA A 70 0.44 -12.36 -5.47
C ALA A 70 1.31 -11.12 -5.73
N ALA A 71 0.78 -10.12 -6.44
CA ALA A 71 1.49 -8.87 -6.68
C ALA A 71 1.67 -8.06 -5.39
N LEU A 72 0.65 -8.01 -4.53
CA LEU A 72 0.74 -7.36 -3.22
C LEU A 72 1.79 -8.04 -2.34
N ALA A 73 1.73 -9.37 -2.23
CA ALA A 73 2.69 -10.15 -1.45
C ALA A 73 4.13 -9.97 -1.97
N ALA A 74 4.33 -9.95 -3.29
CA ALA A 74 5.63 -9.69 -3.90
C ALA A 74 6.15 -8.27 -3.57
N GLY A 75 5.26 -7.27 -3.61
CA GLY A 75 5.62 -5.90 -3.27
C GLY A 75 5.98 -5.73 -1.80
N LEU A 76 5.20 -6.31 -0.89
CA LEU A 76 5.53 -6.34 0.54
C LEU A 76 6.86 -7.07 0.80
N ALA A 77 7.07 -8.22 0.16
CA ALA A 77 8.32 -8.98 0.31
C ALA A 77 9.55 -8.21 -0.21
N ALA A 78 9.39 -7.41 -1.27
CA ALA A 78 10.45 -6.53 -1.76
C ALA A 78 10.82 -5.41 -0.77
N LEU A 79 9.90 -5.05 0.14
CA LEU A 79 10.15 -4.16 1.27
C LEU A 79 10.67 -4.91 2.52
N GLY A 80 10.81 -6.23 2.45
CA GLY A 80 11.30 -7.06 3.55
C GLY A 80 10.23 -7.41 4.60
N ILE A 81 8.95 -7.25 4.28
CA ILE A 81 7.82 -7.49 5.20
C ILE A 81 6.77 -8.43 4.60
N THR A 82 5.86 -8.89 5.47
CA THR A 82 4.67 -9.66 5.13
C THR A 82 3.41 -8.90 5.61
N ALA A 83 2.23 -9.41 5.26
CA ALA A 83 0.98 -8.86 5.80
C ALA A 83 0.89 -8.94 7.34
N GLY A 84 1.59 -9.90 7.97
CA GLY A 84 1.62 -10.03 9.42
C GLY A 84 2.48 -8.99 10.14
N ASP A 85 3.29 -8.23 9.41
CA ASP A 85 4.09 -7.13 9.95
C ASP A 85 3.34 -5.79 9.89
N LEU A 86 2.19 -5.73 9.20
CA LEU A 86 1.36 -4.54 9.11
C LEU A 86 0.66 -4.25 10.45
N THR A 87 0.82 -3.04 10.96
CA THR A 87 0.19 -2.57 12.18
C THR A 87 -1.18 -1.94 11.92
N ALA A 88 -1.41 -1.41 10.71
CA ALA A 88 -2.71 -0.89 10.30
C ALA A 88 -3.00 -1.13 8.81
N LEU A 89 -4.30 -1.27 8.53
CA LEU A 89 -4.88 -1.24 7.19
C LEU A 89 -5.88 -0.09 7.15
N VAL A 90 -5.65 0.86 6.24
CA VAL A 90 -6.52 2.02 6.00
C VAL A 90 -7.20 1.82 4.65
N LEU A 91 -8.52 1.83 4.61
CA LEU A 91 -9.28 1.70 3.37
C LEU A 91 -9.82 3.06 2.95
N THR A 92 -9.57 3.47 1.72
CA THR A 92 -10.00 4.79 1.23
C THR A 92 -11.51 4.87 1.01
N HIS A 93 -12.10 3.80 0.46
CA HIS A 93 -13.53 3.66 0.18
C HIS A 93 -13.88 2.21 -0.16
N ALA A 94 -15.17 1.88 -0.27
CA ALA A 94 -15.65 0.51 -0.38
C ALA A 94 -15.78 -0.05 -1.82
N HIS A 95 -14.95 0.39 -2.77
CA HIS A 95 -14.91 -0.27 -4.08
C HIS A 95 -14.07 -1.55 -4.03
N PRO A 96 -14.45 -2.61 -4.77
CA PRO A 96 -13.82 -3.93 -4.64
C PRO A 96 -12.31 -3.95 -4.89
N ASP A 97 -11.79 -3.08 -5.76
CA ASP A 97 -10.37 -2.95 -6.07
C ASP A 97 -9.54 -2.30 -4.97
N HIS A 98 -10.17 -1.79 -3.92
CA HIS A 98 -9.50 -1.21 -2.77
C HIS A 98 -9.65 -2.05 -1.50
N ILE A 99 -10.74 -2.82 -1.37
CA ILE A 99 -11.09 -3.53 -0.14
C ILE A 99 -11.08 -5.06 -0.26
N GLY A 100 -10.85 -5.60 -1.46
CA GLY A 100 -11.12 -7.00 -1.81
C GLY A 100 -10.60 -8.02 -0.78
N PRO A 101 -9.29 -8.06 -0.51
CA PRO A 101 -8.70 -9.01 0.42
C PRO A 101 -8.58 -8.46 1.85
N ALA A 102 -9.30 -7.39 2.21
CA ALA A 102 -9.15 -6.74 3.51
C ALA A 102 -9.33 -7.72 4.68
N GLY A 103 -10.33 -8.60 4.62
CA GLY A 103 -10.57 -9.61 5.66
C GLY A 103 -9.41 -10.59 5.82
N ASP A 104 -8.82 -11.05 4.72
CA ASP A 104 -7.71 -12.01 4.71
C ASP A 104 -6.41 -11.36 5.23
N ILE A 105 -6.20 -10.09 4.93
CA ILE A 105 -5.06 -9.32 5.46
C ILE A 105 -5.24 -9.09 6.95
N ILE A 106 -6.42 -8.64 7.40
CA ILE A 106 -6.72 -8.40 8.82
C ILE A 106 -6.53 -9.69 9.64
N ALA A 107 -6.90 -10.85 9.08
CA ALA A 107 -6.71 -12.14 9.76
C ALA A 107 -5.23 -12.50 10.00
N GLN A 108 -4.29 -11.88 9.27
CA GLN A 108 -2.85 -12.05 9.43
C GLN A 108 -2.22 -10.99 10.34
N MET A 109 -2.86 -9.83 10.45
CA MET A 109 -2.35 -8.69 11.21
C MET A 109 -2.46 -8.89 12.72
N PRO A 110 -1.51 -8.35 13.51
CA PRO A 110 -1.58 -8.35 14.97
C PRO A 110 -2.57 -7.32 15.55
N THR A 111 -3.13 -6.41 14.74
CA THR A 111 -3.94 -5.25 15.22
C THR A 111 -5.06 -4.86 14.22
N THR A 112 -5.97 -3.97 14.66
CA THR A 112 -7.24 -3.54 14.06
C THR A 112 -7.11 -2.76 12.74
N ALA A 113 -8.11 -2.88 11.85
CA ALA A 113 -8.29 -2.07 10.65
C ALA A 113 -9.09 -0.78 10.90
N HIS A 114 -8.78 0.28 10.15
CA HIS A 114 -9.48 1.56 10.20
C HIS A 114 -10.15 1.84 8.84
N ILE A 115 -11.45 2.15 8.89
CA ILE A 115 -12.27 2.55 7.72
C ILE A 115 -12.55 4.04 7.84
#